data_AF-A0A3S3PUK4-F1
#
_entry.id   AF-A0A3S3PUK4-F1
#
_cell.length_a   1.000
_cell.length_b   1.000
_cell.length_c   1.000
_cell.angle_alpha   90.00
_cell.angle_beta   90.00
_cell.angle_gamma   90.00
#
_symmetry.space_group_name_H-M   'P 1'
#
loop_
_entity.id
_entity.type
_entity.pdbx_description
1 polymer ?
#
loop_
_entity_poly.entity_id
_entity_poly.type
_entity_poly.pdbx_seq_one_letter_code
_entity_poly.pdbx_strand_id
1 'polypeptide(L)'
;MGPESNSKHTHRETQALGVRTAIFIAQVNGAPLALVCQKNMDANLPSMPNVDQIKALMQTYSPWIYFHLDEAYLPSSVTRFFNNGALLYKQGDPTPTPINPTGSNLPQGGSNDDLPSDGGAKESVKKGNLQTSASYVHVKPMFGVTSTNIAVWLFYPFNGPGKAKVMAVDFSLGRIGEHVGDWEHVTPRISNFDGKLERVYFSEHGNWVDPPELEFQGGNKPVAYSSLHVIISILNQD
;
A
#
# COMPACT_ATOMS: atom_id res chain seq x y z
N MET A 1 -12.01 3.87 40.23
CA MET A 1 -12.78 3.63 38.99
C MET A 1 -12.64 4.87 38.12
N GLY A 2 -11.60 4.92 37.30
CA GLY A 2 -11.45 5.96 36.27
C GLY A 2 -11.94 5.38 34.94
N PRO A 3 -12.61 6.16 34.08
CA PRO A 3 -13.08 5.65 32.80
C PRO A 3 -11.89 5.39 31.87
N GLU A 4 -11.81 4.16 31.37
CA GLU A 4 -10.92 3.75 30.29
C GLU A 4 -11.25 4.56 29.03
N SER A 5 -10.24 5.26 28.49
CA SER A 5 -10.35 5.90 27.19
C SER A 5 -10.28 4.82 26.11
N ASN A 6 -11.44 4.39 25.63
CA ASN A 6 -11.55 3.60 24.41
C ASN A 6 -11.04 4.44 23.22
N SER A 7 -9.79 4.20 22.81
CA SER A 7 -9.25 4.67 21.53
C SER A 7 -9.99 3.96 20.40
N LYS A 8 -11.13 4.54 19.98
CA LYS A 8 -11.76 4.18 18.72
C LYS A 8 -10.77 4.49 17.60
N HIS A 9 -10.29 3.44 16.92
CA HIS A 9 -9.67 3.57 15.61
C HIS A 9 -10.64 4.38 14.72
N THR A 10 -10.30 5.64 14.52
CA THR A 10 -11.00 6.50 13.55
C THR A 10 -10.53 6.02 12.19
N HIS A 11 -11.42 5.32 11.48
CA HIS A 11 -11.25 4.99 10.07
C HIS A 11 -11.03 6.31 9.30
N ARG A 12 -9.77 6.69 9.06
CA ARG A 12 -9.40 7.84 8.25
C ARG A 12 -9.62 7.48 6.78
N GLU A 13 -10.88 7.48 6.35
CA GLU A 13 -11.20 7.58 4.93
C GLU A 13 -10.73 8.96 4.46
N THR A 14 -9.52 9.03 3.93
CA THR A 14 -8.87 10.29 3.56
C THR A 14 -9.25 10.69 2.13
N GLN A 15 -10.55 10.86 1.87
CA GLN A 15 -10.98 11.68 0.74
C GLN A 15 -10.74 13.14 1.11
N ALA A 16 -9.61 13.70 0.67
CA ALA A 16 -9.30 15.10 0.92
C ALA A 16 -10.18 15.99 0.03
N LEU A 17 -11.33 16.46 0.53
CA LEU A 17 -12.27 17.28 -0.22
C LEU A 17 -11.82 18.76 -0.40
N GLY A 18 -10.81 19.19 0.34
CA GLY A 18 -10.23 20.54 0.22
C GLY A 18 -9.26 20.62 -0.95
N VAL A 19 -9.37 21.69 -1.75
CA VAL A 19 -8.41 21.98 -2.82
C VAL A 19 -7.14 22.58 -2.20
N ARG A 20 -5.95 22.18 -2.66
CA ARG A 20 -4.70 22.79 -2.17
C ARG A 20 -4.60 24.25 -2.61
N THR A 21 -4.01 25.07 -1.74
CA THR A 21 -3.62 26.44 -2.09
C THR A 21 -2.63 26.43 -3.26
N ALA A 22 -2.65 27.48 -4.09
CA ALA A 22 -1.87 27.63 -5.32
C ALA A 22 -2.26 26.76 -6.53
N ILE A 23 -3.31 25.92 -6.44
CA ILE A 23 -3.88 25.26 -7.65
C ILE A 23 -4.63 26.27 -8.52
N PHE A 24 -5.32 27.23 -7.90
CA PHE A 24 -6.08 28.27 -8.58
C PHE A 24 -5.63 29.66 -8.14
N ILE A 25 -5.85 30.64 -9.00
CA ILE A 25 -5.74 32.07 -8.68
C ILE A 25 -7.13 32.66 -8.90
N ALA A 26 -7.73 33.24 -7.87
CA ALA A 26 -8.92 34.07 -8.03
C ALA A 26 -8.48 35.49 -8.39
N GLN A 27 -9.10 36.07 -9.41
CA GLN A 27 -8.89 37.48 -9.77
C GLN A 27 -10.23 38.18 -9.91
N VAL A 28 -10.29 39.44 -9.48
CA VAL A 28 -11.37 40.37 -9.84
C VAL A 28 -10.73 41.55 -10.56
N ASN A 29 -11.19 41.81 -11.78
CA ASN A 29 -10.67 42.87 -12.66
C ASN A 29 -9.13 42.83 -12.83
N GLY A 30 -8.55 41.62 -12.89
CA GLY A 30 -7.10 41.42 -13.04
C GLY A 30 -6.29 41.55 -11.74
N ALA A 31 -6.91 41.91 -10.61
CA ALA A 31 -6.25 41.93 -9.31
C ALA A 31 -6.43 40.58 -8.58
N PRO A 32 -5.34 39.97 -8.04
CA PRO A 32 -5.43 38.72 -7.30
C PRO A 32 -6.18 38.89 -5.98
N LEU A 33 -7.17 38.05 -5.74
CA LEU A 33 -7.91 37.94 -4.48
C LEU A 33 -7.23 36.94 -3.55
N ALA A 34 -7.28 37.22 -2.24
CA ALA A 34 -6.91 36.25 -1.22
C ALA A 34 -7.92 35.09 -1.24
N LEU A 35 -7.48 33.93 -1.74
CA LEU A 35 -8.25 32.70 -1.72
C LEU A 35 -8.30 32.15 -0.28
N VAL A 36 -9.47 32.22 0.35
CA VAL A 36 -9.77 31.46 1.58
C VAL A 36 -10.06 30.01 1.16
N CYS A 37 -9.57 29.04 1.93
CA CYS A 37 -9.66 27.60 1.65
C CYS A 37 -10.97 27.18 0.97
N GLN A 38 -10.93 26.85 -0.32
CA GLN A 38 -12.08 26.31 -1.03
C GLN A 38 -12.25 24.82 -0.68
N LYS A 39 -13.41 24.51 -0.11
CA LYS A 39 -13.88 23.14 0.09
C LYS A 39 -14.88 22.81 -1.01
N ASN A 40 -14.65 21.73 -1.73
CA ASN A 40 -15.60 21.30 -2.74
C ASN A 40 -16.86 20.77 -2.01
N MET A 41 -18.02 21.43 -2.20
CA MET A 41 -19.27 21.05 -1.53
C MET A 41 -20.00 19.93 -2.26
N ASP A 42 -19.77 19.80 -3.56
CA ASP A 42 -20.30 18.72 -4.39
C ASP A 42 -19.15 17.83 -4.86
N ALA A 43 -19.11 16.59 -4.37
CA ALA A 43 -18.18 15.56 -4.82
C ALA A 43 -18.60 14.95 -6.17
N ASN A 44 -19.24 15.72 -7.06
CA ASN A 44 -19.38 15.27 -8.44
C ASN A 44 -17.96 15.03 -8.97
N LEU A 45 -17.75 13.88 -9.61
CA LEU A 45 -16.43 13.36 -9.99
C LEU A 45 -16.04 13.64 -11.47
N PRO A 46 -16.45 14.72 -12.17
CA PRO A 46 -16.23 14.83 -13.61
C PRO A 46 -14.74 14.94 -13.96
N SER A 47 -13.89 15.31 -13.00
CA SER A 47 -12.43 15.33 -13.16
C SER A 47 -11.74 14.03 -12.76
N MET A 48 -12.45 13.01 -12.25
CA MET A 48 -11.81 11.71 -12.04
C MET A 48 -11.44 11.07 -13.37
N PRO A 49 -10.28 10.39 -13.46
CA PRO A 49 -9.96 9.63 -14.64
C PRO A 49 -10.95 8.48 -14.82
N ASN A 50 -11.45 8.30 -16.04
CA ASN A 50 -12.22 7.12 -16.42
C ASN A 50 -11.33 5.87 -16.50
N VAL A 51 -11.92 4.70 -16.75
CA VAL A 51 -11.20 3.42 -16.77
C VAL A 51 -10.05 3.41 -17.79
N ASP A 52 -10.22 3.99 -18.98
CA ASP A 52 -9.18 3.98 -20.00
C ASP A 52 -8.05 4.95 -19.67
N GLN A 53 -8.38 6.10 -19.06
CA GLN A 53 -7.37 7.02 -18.50
C GLN A 53 -6.59 6.34 -17.37
N ILE A 54 -7.25 5.62 -16.45
CA ILE A 54 -6.57 4.86 -15.39
C ILE A 54 -5.61 3.82 -15.98
N LYS A 55 -6.01 3.09 -17.03
CA LYS A 55 -5.12 2.13 -17.71
C LYS A 55 -3.90 2.82 -18.31
N ALA A 56 -4.09 3.97 -18.98
CA ALA A 56 -2.98 4.74 -19.55
C ALA A 56 -2.03 5.28 -18.47
N LEU A 57 -2.58 5.76 -17.35
CA LEU A 57 -1.80 6.20 -16.19
C LEU A 57 -1.02 5.04 -15.57
N MET A 58 -1.62 3.85 -15.43
CA MET A 58 -0.91 2.65 -14.96
C MET A 58 0.19 2.22 -15.92
N GLN A 59 -0.04 2.25 -17.23
CA GLN A 59 1.01 1.98 -18.21
C GLN A 59 2.18 2.97 -18.10
N THR A 60 1.91 4.21 -17.75
CA THR A 60 2.92 5.28 -17.65
C THR A 60 3.67 5.25 -16.31
N TYR A 61 2.96 5.11 -15.19
CA TYR A 61 3.46 5.35 -13.83
C TYR A 61 3.36 4.16 -12.88
N SER A 62 3.00 2.94 -13.36
CA SER A 62 3.09 1.74 -12.51
C SER A 62 4.51 1.62 -11.95
N PRO A 63 4.69 1.37 -10.65
CA PRO A 63 6.02 1.27 -10.07
C PRO A 63 6.81 0.11 -10.68
N TRP A 64 8.11 0.31 -10.85
CA TRP A 64 9.07 -0.75 -11.14
C TRP A 64 9.70 -1.20 -9.83
N ILE A 65 9.47 -2.45 -9.43
CA ILE A 65 9.84 -2.93 -8.10
C ILE A 65 11.02 -3.90 -8.20
N TYR A 66 12.12 -3.54 -7.55
CA TYR A 66 13.25 -4.42 -7.30
C TYR A 66 13.04 -5.13 -5.97
N PHE A 67 13.22 -6.45 -5.96
CA PHE A 67 13.14 -7.25 -4.75
C PHE A 67 14.56 -7.51 -4.23
N HIS A 68 14.74 -7.44 -2.91
CA HIS A 68 15.98 -7.85 -2.26
C HIS A 68 16.38 -9.26 -2.72
N LEU A 69 17.67 -9.48 -3.01
CA LEU A 69 18.15 -10.73 -3.60
C LEU A 69 17.86 -11.97 -2.73
N ASP A 70 17.89 -11.77 -1.42
CA ASP A 70 17.61 -12.82 -0.43
C ASP A 70 16.13 -12.90 0.00
N GLU A 71 15.22 -12.15 -0.65
CA GLU A 71 13.79 -12.20 -0.33
C GLU A 71 13.20 -13.58 -0.65
N ALA A 72 12.95 -14.37 0.39
CA ALA A 72 12.52 -15.76 0.27
C ALA A 72 10.99 -15.93 0.11
N TYR A 73 10.21 -14.93 0.51
CA TYR A 73 8.76 -15.04 0.57
C TYR A 73 8.11 -14.52 -0.71
N LEU A 74 8.56 -13.38 -1.25
CA LEU A 74 8.04 -12.77 -2.48
C LEU A 74 6.52 -12.47 -2.48
N PRO A 75 6.03 -11.60 -3.37
CA PRO A 75 4.59 -11.38 -3.53
C PRO A 75 3.81 -12.61 -4.05
N SER A 76 2.53 -12.65 -3.72
CA SER A 76 1.54 -13.63 -4.20
C SER A 76 0.21 -12.95 -4.52
N SER A 77 -0.69 -13.67 -5.18
CA SER A 77 -2.11 -13.32 -5.15
C SER A 77 -2.78 -13.88 -3.89
N VAL A 78 -3.79 -13.16 -3.39
CA VAL A 78 -4.63 -13.56 -2.25
C VAL A 78 -5.33 -14.90 -2.54
N THR A 79 -5.84 -15.08 -3.75
CA THR A 79 -6.49 -16.33 -4.18
C THR A 79 -5.54 -17.52 -4.08
N ARG A 80 -4.28 -17.37 -4.53
CA ARG A 80 -3.27 -18.43 -4.41
C ARG A 80 -2.99 -18.73 -2.94
N PHE A 81 -2.85 -17.71 -2.10
CA PHE A 81 -2.61 -17.90 -0.67
C PHE A 81 -3.73 -18.72 -0.01
N PHE A 82 -5.00 -18.40 -0.28
CA PHE A 82 -6.13 -19.19 0.24
C PHE A 82 -6.12 -20.62 -0.29
N ASN A 83 -5.91 -20.81 -1.60
CA ASN A 83 -5.88 -22.14 -2.22
C ASN A 83 -4.68 -22.99 -1.78
N ASN A 84 -3.60 -22.37 -1.31
CA ASN A 84 -2.40 -23.07 -0.85
C ASN A 84 -2.51 -23.63 0.57
N GLY A 85 -3.69 -23.52 1.22
CA GLY A 85 -3.93 -24.10 2.54
C GLY A 85 -3.76 -23.11 3.68
N ALA A 86 -3.99 -21.81 3.43
CA ALA A 86 -4.07 -20.83 4.49
C ALA A 86 -5.20 -21.17 5.48
N LEU A 87 -4.92 -20.98 6.76
CA LEU A 87 -5.82 -21.34 7.86
C LEU A 87 -6.24 -20.10 8.62
N LEU A 88 -7.48 -20.11 9.09
CA LEU A 88 -8.05 -19.09 9.97
C LEU A 88 -8.00 -19.59 11.41
N TYR A 89 -7.34 -18.82 12.26
CA TYR A 89 -7.30 -19.00 13.70
C TYR A 89 -8.30 -18.07 14.38
N LYS A 90 -9.04 -18.61 15.34
CA LYS A 90 -9.98 -17.84 16.16
C LYS A 90 -9.46 -17.82 17.59
N GLN A 91 -9.42 -16.63 18.19
CA GLN A 91 -9.00 -16.49 19.58
C GLN A 91 -9.83 -17.40 20.49
N GLY A 92 -9.14 -18.23 21.28
CA GLY A 92 -9.77 -19.19 22.19
C GLY A 92 -10.21 -20.52 21.54
N ASP A 93 -10.03 -20.69 20.23
CA ASP A 93 -10.27 -21.95 19.54
C ASP A 93 -8.92 -22.59 19.13
N PRO A 94 -8.56 -23.77 19.68
CA PRO A 94 -7.32 -24.44 19.33
C PRO A 94 -7.37 -25.08 17.93
N THR A 95 -8.55 -25.16 17.29
CA THR A 95 -8.73 -25.84 16.01
C THR A 95 -8.84 -24.83 14.86
N PRO A 96 -7.82 -24.70 14.01
CA PRO A 96 -7.90 -23.82 12.85
C PRO A 96 -8.88 -24.34 11.81
N THR A 97 -9.52 -23.41 11.10
CA THR A 97 -10.38 -23.74 9.95
C THR A 97 -9.75 -23.29 8.64
N PRO A 98 -9.75 -24.10 7.57
CA PRO A 98 -9.26 -23.66 6.27
C PRO A 98 -9.97 -22.40 5.77
N ILE A 99 -9.22 -21.47 5.17
CA ILE A 99 -9.81 -20.33 4.49
C ILE A 99 -10.43 -20.82 3.18
N ASN A 100 -11.68 -20.42 2.92
CA ASN A 100 -12.36 -20.75 1.68
C ASN A 100 -11.61 -20.09 0.50
N PRO A 101 -11.60 -20.70 -0.70
CA PRO A 101 -10.96 -20.12 -1.90
C PRO A 101 -11.37 -18.67 -2.22
N THR A 102 -12.58 -18.28 -1.84
CA THR A 102 -13.15 -16.94 -2.04
C THR A 102 -12.97 -16.00 -0.84
N GLY A 103 -12.38 -16.48 0.26
CA GLY A 103 -12.29 -15.76 1.53
C GLY A 103 -13.63 -15.57 2.25
N SER A 104 -14.69 -16.28 1.87
CA SER A 104 -16.05 -16.05 2.38
C SER A 104 -16.23 -16.31 3.88
N ASN A 105 -15.33 -17.06 4.49
CA ASN A 105 -15.31 -17.33 5.94
C ASN A 105 -14.35 -16.42 6.72
N LEU A 106 -13.75 -15.41 6.08
CA LEU A 106 -12.92 -14.42 6.76
C LEU A 106 -13.78 -13.51 7.65
N PRO A 107 -13.27 -13.13 8.83
CA PRO A 107 -13.95 -12.18 9.69
C PRO A 107 -14.02 -10.80 9.02
N GLN A 108 -15.13 -10.07 9.19
CA GLN A 108 -15.29 -8.70 8.68
C GLN A 108 -14.70 -7.63 9.63
N GLY A 109 -13.80 -8.03 10.53
CA GLY A 109 -13.11 -7.17 11.50
C GLY A 109 -12.46 -7.97 12.61
N GLY A 110 -11.42 -7.42 13.24
CA GLY A 110 -10.68 -8.05 14.35
C GLY A 110 -9.16 -8.01 14.15
N SER A 111 -8.42 -8.34 15.20
CA SER A 111 -6.95 -8.43 15.27
C SER A 111 -6.59 -9.88 15.56
N ASN A 112 -6.83 -10.78 14.61
CA ASN A 112 -6.46 -12.19 14.78
C ASN A 112 -5.25 -12.49 13.89
N ASP A 113 -4.09 -12.11 14.39
CA ASP A 113 -2.79 -12.43 13.78
C ASP A 113 -2.29 -13.73 14.39
N ASP A 114 -2.76 -14.88 13.92
CA ASP A 114 -2.23 -16.16 14.39
C ASP A 114 -1.81 -17.08 13.24
N LEU A 115 -0.54 -17.48 13.32
CA LEU A 115 0.16 -18.44 12.47
C LEU A 115 -0.33 -19.88 12.73
N PRO A 116 -0.21 -20.78 11.75
CA PRO A 116 -0.21 -22.20 12.05
C PRO A 116 1.01 -22.66 12.86
N SER A 117 0.74 -23.48 13.88
CA SER A 117 1.74 -24.34 14.51
C SER A 117 2.21 -25.44 13.53
N ASP A 118 3.42 -25.93 13.74
CA ASP A 118 4.39 -26.47 12.77
C ASP A 118 3.97 -27.58 11.76
N GLY A 119 4.64 -27.60 10.60
CA GLY A 119 4.57 -28.68 9.59
C GLY A 119 5.07 -28.27 8.19
N GLY A 120 5.44 -29.23 7.33
CA GLY A 120 6.00 -28.98 5.99
C GLY A 120 5.07 -28.26 4.99
N ALA A 121 3.75 -28.32 5.20
CA ALA A 121 2.77 -27.55 4.43
C ALA A 121 2.81 -26.03 4.74
N LYS A 122 3.42 -25.63 5.85
CA LYS A 122 3.58 -24.22 6.27
C LYS A 122 4.53 -23.46 5.36
N GLU A 123 5.63 -24.09 4.95
CA GLU A 123 6.66 -23.43 4.14
C GLU A 123 6.19 -23.16 2.70
N SER A 124 5.28 -23.98 2.17
CA SER A 124 4.66 -23.69 0.86
C SER A 124 3.63 -22.56 0.91
N VAL A 125 2.94 -22.38 2.05
CA VAL A 125 1.95 -21.30 2.24
C VAL A 125 2.64 -19.94 2.36
N LYS A 126 3.81 -19.88 3.02
CA LYS A 126 4.59 -18.65 3.19
C LYS A 126 5.23 -18.15 1.88
N LYS A 127 5.39 -19.02 0.87
CA LYS A 127 6.07 -18.70 -0.38
C LYS A 127 5.11 -18.18 -1.45
N GLY A 128 5.31 -16.93 -1.82
CA GLY A 128 4.83 -16.32 -3.05
C GLY A 128 5.57 -16.80 -4.29
N ASN A 129 5.16 -16.25 -5.43
CA ASN A 129 5.73 -16.55 -6.74
C ASN A 129 5.38 -15.43 -7.70
N LEU A 130 6.41 -14.70 -8.15
CA LEU A 130 6.27 -13.54 -9.03
C LEU A 130 5.51 -13.84 -10.32
N GLN A 131 5.68 -15.03 -10.93
CA GLN A 131 5.01 -15.40 -12.18
C GLN A 131 3.48 -15.49 -12.05
N THR A 132 3.00 -15.74 -10.83
CA THR A 132 1.57 -15.88 -10.53
C THR A 132 1.08 -14.84 -9.53
N SER A 133 1.92 -13.84 -9.24
CA SER A 133 1.60 -12.77 -8.32
C SER A 133 0.59 -11.82 -8.95
N ALA A 134 -0.11 -11.07 -8.10
CA ALA A 134 -1.05 -10.06 -8.55
C ALA A 134 -0.82 -8.77 -7.77
N SER A 135 -0.93 -7.64 -8.45
CA SER A 135 -1.04 -6.32 -7.83
C SER A 135 -2.51 -5.90 -7.78
N TYR A 136 -2.92 -5.26 -6.68
CA TYR A 136 -4.28 -4.78 -6.50
C TYR A 136 -4.28 -3.26 -6.54
N VAL A 137 -5.13 -2.66 -7.38
CA VAL A 137 -5.13 -1.22 -7.63
C VAL A 137 -6.35 -0.58 -6.99
N HIS A 138 -6.13 0.45 -6.17
CA HIS A 138 -7.18 1.27 -5.59
C HIS A 138 -7.02 2.73 -6.03
N VAL A 139 -7.97 3.21 -6.82
CA VAL A 139 -8.02 4.59 -7.31
C VAL A 139 -8.83 5.46 -6.35
N LYS A 140 -8.22 6.51 -5.80
CA LYS A 140 -8.84 7.41 -4.80
C LYS A 140 -8.81 8.87 -5.23
N PRO A 141 -9.92 9.61 -5.13
CA PRO A 141 -9.94 11.06 -5.36
C PRO A 141 -9.18 11.79 -4.25
N MET A 142 -8.38 12.79 -4.62
CA MET A 142 -7.63 13.64 -3.70
C MET A 142 -7.82 15.12 -4.03
N PHE A 143 -7.71 15.94 -2.99
CA PHE A 143 -7.73 17.41 -3.04
C PHE A 143 -8.89 18.02 -3.83
N GLY A 144 -10.13 17.65 -3.47
CA GLY A 144 -11.32 18.12 -4.17
C GLY A 144 -11.40 17.61 -5.61
N VAL A 145 -10.84 16.42 -5.88
CA VAL A 145 -10.79 15.76 -7.20
C VAL A 145 -9.82 16.43 -8.19
N THR A 146 -8.89 17.25 -7.70
CA THR A 146 -7.84 17.85 -8.53
C THR A 146 -6.66 16.90 -8.78
N SER A 147 -6.52 15.88 -7.93
CA SER A 147 -5.53 14.83 -8.09
C SER A 147 -6.17 13.47 -7.80
N THR A 148 -5.53 12.41 -8.30
CA THR A 148 -5.91 11.03 -8.04
C THR A 148 -4.72 10.27 -7.48
N ASN A 149 -4.93 9.59 -6.36
CA ASN A 149 -3.98 8.60 -5.85
C ASN A 149 -4.33 7.24 -6.48
N ILE A 150 -3.32 6.55 -7.01
CA ILE A 150 -3.45 5.17 -7.49
C ILE A 150 -2.61 4.29 -6.59
N ALA A 151 -3.21 3.68 -5.57
CA ALA A 151 -2.47 2.81 -4.65
C ALA A 151 -2.30 1.42 -5.28
N VAL A 152 -1.07 1.03 -5.53
CA VAL A 152 -0.70 -0.28 -6.08
C VAL A 152 -0.22 -1.16 -4.93
N TRP A 153 -1.06 -2.11 -4.55
CA TRP A 153 -0.84 -3.02 -3.43
C TRP A 153 -0.23 -4.34 -3.88
N LEU A 154 0.75 -4.81 -3.13
CA LEU A 154 1.32 -6.14 -3.21
C LEU A 154 1.00 -6.91 -1.94
N PHE A 155 0.57 -8.15 -2.10
CA PHE A 155 0.32 -9.05 -1.00
C PHE A 155 1.49 -10.02 -0.85
N TYR A 156 2.03 -10.12 0.36
CA TYR A 156 3.02 -11.10 0.75
C TYR A 156 2.37 -12.13 1.66
N PRO A 157 2.43 -13.44 1.35
CA PRO A 157 1.87 -14.47 2.21
C PRO A 157 2.46 -14.47 3.62
N PHE A 158 3.71 -14.05 3.75
CA PHE A 158 4.43 -14.04 5.00
C PHE A 158 5.50 -12.95 4.98
N ASN A 159 5.60 -12.25 6.10
CA ASN A 159 6.72 -11.38 6.39
C ASN A 159 7.71 -12.10 7.32
N GLY A 160 8.99 -12.06 6.96
CA GLY A 160 10.07 -12.71 7.68
C GLY A 160 10.46 -12.01 8.97
N PRO A 161 11.38 -12.60 9.76
CA PRO A 161 11.83 -12.01 11.00
C PRO A 161 12.60 -10.71 10.75
N GLY A 162 12.36 -9.72 11.61
CA GLY A 162 13.10 -8.46 11.60
C GLY A 162 14.59 -8.68 11.90
N LYS A 163 15.42 -7.84 11.29
CA LYS A 163 16.85 -7.74 11.59
C LYS A 163 17.15 -6.39 12.22
N ALA A 164 18.02 -6.36 13.23
CA ALA A 164 18.57 -5.13 13.77
C ALA A 164 20.00 -4.93 13.27
N LYS A 165 20.29 -3.76 12.70
CA LYS A 165 21.64 -3.40 12.24
C LYS A 165 22.37 -2.66 13.37
N VAL A 166 23.44 -3.23 13.91
CA VAL A 166 24.34 -2.59 14.90
C VAL A 166 25.75 -2.56 14.32
N MET A 167 26.28 -1.35 14.12
CA MET A 167 27.63 -1.14 13.55
C MET A 167 27.89 -1.94 12.26
N ALA A 168 26.96 -1.85 11.30
CA ALA A 168 26.98 -2.55 10.01
C ALA A 168 26.96 -4.10 10.07
N VAL A 169 26.64 -4.67 11.24
CA VAL A 169 26.37 -6.11 11.39
C VAL A 169 24.88 -6.31 11.66
N ASP A 170 24.27 -7.23 10.92
CA ASP A 170 22.88 -7.61 11.11
C ASP A 170 22.74 -8.70 12.18
N PHE A 171 21.87 -8.44 13.16
CA PHE A 171 21.49 -9.38 14.19
C PHE A 171 20.04 -9.82 13.97
N SER A 172 19.82 -11.13 13.88
CA SER A 172 18.47 -11.70 13.84
C SER A 172 17.74 -11.40 15.15
N LEU A 173 16.52 -10.87 15.07
CA LEU A 173 15.65 -10.68 16.24
C LEU A 173 14.85 -11.95 16.59
N GLY A 174 15.31 -13.13 16.16
CA GLY A 174 14.59 -14.38 16.32
C GLY A 174 13.34 -14.39 15.46
N ARG A 175 12.14 -14.53 16.06
CA ARG A 175 10.84 -14.51 15.37
C ARG A 175 10.12 -13.17 15.47
N ILE A 176 10.76 -12.16 16.05
CA ILE A 176 10.17 -10.83 16.20
C ILE A 176 10.03 -10.20 14.81
N GLY A 177 8.84 -9.69 14.51
CA GLY A 177 8.51 -9.11 13.19
C GLY A 177 7.89 -10.10 12.21
N GLU A 178 7.89 -11.41 12.50
CA GLU A 178 7.19 -12.38 11.65
C GLU A 178 5.68 -12.17 11.71
N HIS A 179 5.02 -12.07 10.55
CA HIS A 179 3.57 -12.11 10.49
C HIS A 179 3.06 -12.72 9.17
N VAL A 180 1.82 -13.21 9.19
CA VAL A 180 1.15 -13.79 8.03
C VAL A 180 0.36 -12.71 7.32
N GLY A 181 0.41 -12.72 6.00
CA GLY A 181 -0.42 -11.85 5.19
C GLY A 181 -0.05 -10.38 5.38
N ASP A 182 1.02 -9.98 4.73
CA ASP A 182 1.50 -8.61 4.73
C ASP A 182 1.08 -7.88 3.46
N TRP A 183 0.82 -6.58 3.58
CA TRP A 183 0.33 -5.73 2.51
C TRP A 183 1.18 -4.48 2.38
N GLU A 184 1.94 -4.43 1.31
CA GLU A 184 2.77 -3.29 0.96
C GLU A 184 2.17 -2.51 -0.20
N HIS A 185 2.45 -1.20 -0.28
CA HIS A 185 1.97 -0.43 -1.42
C HIS A 185 2.85 0.76 -1.78
N VAL A 186 2.84 1.07 -3.07
CA VAL A 186 3.39 2.31 -3.64
C VAL A 186 2.22 3.10 -4.24
N THR A 187 2.19 4.41 -4.01
CA THR A 187 1.06 5.25 -4.45
C THR A 187 1.54 6.46 -5.23
N PRO A 188 1.53 6.40 -6.57
CA PRO A 188 1.57 7.58 -7.40
C PRO A 188 0.37 8.49 -7.13
N ARG A 189 0.63 9.79 -6.96
CA ARG A 189 -0.37 10.85 -7.05
C ARG A 189 -0.22 11.58 -8.36
N ILE A 190 -1.32 11.70 -9.08
CA ILE A 190 -1.36 12.22 -10.46
C ILE A 190 -2.34 13.39 -10.51
N SER A 191 -1.97 14.44 -11.24
CA SER A 191 -2.87 15.56 -11.48
C SER A 191 -3.98 15.16 -12.45
N ASN A 192 -5.22 15.50 -12.12
CA ASN A 192 -6.37 15.24 -12.99
C ASN A 192 -6.50 16.25 -14.14
N PHE A 193 -5.67 17.31 -14.16
CA PHE A 193 -5.71 18.32 -15.21
C PHE A 193 -4.85 17.95 -16.43
N ASP A 194 -3.63 17.46 -16.18
CA ASP A 194 -2.65 17.20 -17.23
C ASP A 194 -2.05 15.78 -17.19
N GLY A 195 -2.48 14.94 -16.25
CA GLY A 195 -2.01 13.57 -16.11
C GLY A 195 -0.55 13.44 -15.67
N LYS A 196 0.07 14.51 -15.13
CA LYS A 196 1.45 14.45 -14.64
C LYS A 196 1.54 13.85 -13.24
N LEU A 197 2.64 13.12 -13.00
CA LEU A 197 3.01 12.65 -11.68
C LEU A 197 3.35 13.84 -10.78
N GLU A 198 2.65 13.97 -9.66
CA GLU A 198 2.90 15.03 -8.67
C GLU A 198 3.88 14.58 -7.60
N ARG A 199 3.82 13.31 -7.19
CA ARG A 199 4.62 12.68 -6.12
C ARG A 199 4.29 11.20 -5.98
N VAL A 200 5.16 10.45 -5.32
CA VAL A 200 4.95 9.02 -5.02
C VAL A 200 5.07 8.79 -3.52
N TYR A 201 4.13 8.04 -2.95
CA TYR A 201 4.21 7.56 -1.58
C TYR A 201 4.77 6.14 -1.54
N PHE A 202 5.68 5.91 -0.61
CA PHE A 202 6.25 4.61 -0.28
C PHE A 202 5.79 4.22 1.13
N SER A 203 5.41 2.95 1.31
CA SER A 203 4.96 2.42 2.61
C SER A 203 6.08 2.47 3.65
N GLU A 204 7.35 2.37 3.24
CA GLU A 204 8.49 2.63 4.11
C GLU A 204 8.47 4.08 4.62
N HIS A 205 8.39 4.22 5.95
CA HIS A 205 8.36 5.49 6.67
C HIS A 205 7.18 6.44 6.35
N GLY A 206 6.24 6.02 5.49
CA GLY A 206 5.03 6.79 5.18
C GLY A 206 5.29 8.14 4.53
N ASN A 207 6.30 8.21 3.66
CA ASN A 207 6.77 9.45 3.06
C ASN A 207 6.27 9.64 1.62
N TRP A 208 5.98 10.89 1.28
CA TRP A 208 5.72 11.33 -0.10
C TRP A 208 6.99 11.95 -0.67
N VAL A 209 7.41 11.50 -1.85
CA VAL A 209 8.60 11.98 -2.55
C VAL A 209 8.22 12.63 -3.87
N ASP A 210 8.84 13.77 -4.16
CA ASP A 210 8.56 14.55 -5.37
C ASP A 210 9.37 14.01 -6.58
N PRO A 211 8.88 14.18 -7.83
CA PRO A 211 9.49 13.58 -9.02
C PRO A 211 11.00 13.79 -9.24
N PRO A 212 11.60 14.95 -8.92
CA PRO A 212 13.05 15.13 -9.09
C PRO A 212 13.92 14.26 -8.19
N GLU A 213 13.35 13.73 -7.10
CA GLU A 213 14.02 12.86 -6.15
C GLU A 213 13.77 11.37 -6.44
N LEU A 214 12.93 11.06 -7.43
CA LEU A 214 12.60 9.70 -7.84
C LEU A 214 13.56 9.18 -8.90
N GLU A 215 13.89 7.89 -8.76
CA GLU A 215 14.46 7.10 -9.85
C GLU A 215 13.34 6.60 -10.78
N PHE A 216 13.64 6.49 -12.08
CA PHE A 216 12.70 6.02 -13.09
C PHE A 216 13.30 4.96 -13.99
N GLN A 217 12.48 4.00 -14.41
CA GLN A 217 12.88 2.92 -15.31
C GLN A 217 11.83 2.63 -16.37
N GLY A 218 12.24 2.25 -17.58
CA GLY A 218 11.30 1.91 -18.65
C GLY A 218 10.36 3.06 -19.02
N GLY A 219 10.85 4.31 -18.95
CA GLY A 219 10.07 5.53 -19.15
C GLY A 219 9.79 6.22 -17.82
N ASN A 220 8.53 6.56 -17.57
CA ASN A 220 8.11 7.33 -16.40
C ASN A 220 7.69 6.45 -15.20
N LYS A 221 8.12 5.19 -15.15
CA LYS A 221 7.77 4.30 -14.04
C LYS A 221 8.68 4.57 -12.86
N PRO A 222 8.17 5.02 -11.71
CA PRO A 222 8.99 5.26 -10.54
C PRO A 222 9.56 3.93 -10.03
N VAL A 223 10.84 3.92 -9.66
CA VAL A 223 11.49 2.76 -9.09
C VAL A 223 11.17 2.67 -7.60
N ALA A 224 10.98 1.45 -7.12
CA ALA A 224 10.83 1.13 -5.72
C ALA A 224 11.65 -0.11 -5.37
N TYR A 225 12.15 -0.18 -4.15
CA TYR A 225 12.96 -1.26 -3.63
C TYR A 225 12.23 -1.92 -2.47
N SER A 226 12.02 -3.24 -2.54
CA SER A 226 11.55 -4.02 -1.40
C SER A 226 12.76 -4.42 -0.57
N SER A 227 12.81 -4.01 0.69
CA SER A 227 13.80 -4.48 1.65
C SER A 227 13.61 -5.96 1.98
N LEU A 228 14.61 -6.55 2.63
CA LEU A 228 14.53 -7.93 3.11
C LEU A 228 13.43 -8.05 4.16
N HIS A 229 12.51 -8.99 3.96
CA HIS A 229 11.35 -9.17 4.83
C HIS A 229 10.49 -7.89 4.87
N VAL A 230 10.23 -7.42 3.65
CA VAL A 230 9.05 -6.66 3.24
C VAL A 230 8.86 -5.30 3.94
N ILE A 231 9.46 -4.27 3.34
CA ILE A 231 9.02 -2.86 3.36
C ILE A 231 9.42 -2.26 2.00
N ILE A 232 8.58 -1.43 1.37
CA ILE A 232 8.94 -0.79 0.09
C ILE A 232 9.43 0.65 0.28
N SER A 233 10.67 0.94 -0.14
CA SER A 233 11.28 2.28 -0.16
C SER A 233 11.68 2.77 -1.54
N ILE A 234 12.10 4.04 -1.56
CA ILE A 234 12.78 4.71 -2.67
C ILE A 234 14.30 4.44 -2.69
N LEU A 235 14.91 3.98 -1.60
CA LEU A 235 16.36 3.75 -1.51
C LEU A 235 16.66 2.26 -1.60
N ASN A 236 17.73 1.92 -2.33
CA ASN A 236 18.27 0.57 -2.25
C ASN A 236 18.94 0.36 -0.89
N GLN A 237 18.53 -0.67 -0.13
CA GLN A 237 18.99 -0.95 1.23
C GLN A 237 19.81 -2.24 1.36
N ASP A 238 20.38 -2.76 0.27
CA ASP A 238 21.31 -3.90 0.29
C ASP A 238 22.39 -3.82 1.39
#